data_AF-A0A2V2WX99-F1
#
_entry.id   AF-A0A2V2WX99-F1
#
_cell.length_a   1.000
_cell.length_b   1.000
_cell.length_c   1.000
_cell.angle_alpha   90.00
_cell.angle_beta   90.00
_cell.angle_gamma   90.00
#
_symmetry.space_group_name_H-M   'P 1'
#
loop_
_entity.id
_entity.type
_entity.pdbx_description
1 polymer ?
#
loop_
_entity_poly.entity_id
_entity_poly.type
_entity_poly.pdbx_seq_one_letter_code
_entity_poly.pdbx_strand_id
1 'polypeptide(L)'
;MPTSADAFWSYFHICLPGSLLGFFVTLFLCSARYHHGKSFILLYYLVAYYFSTKMSRLMLLSGPAAVVLTGNMLGGVMDLSVDSLFLPPGVCEDGKKRQMKGRHKQKDLVERAETRISTAWKKMCRRRPFFAAALVGALLVLGGHALLTSGYREHCHQFAEAVSGPQIIMRAQLRTGEIVMLDDYYVSYLWLRNNTPADARILAWWDYGYQITGIGNRTSLADGNTWNHEHIATIGKLLTSPVAKAHLLIRHLADYVLIWTGSRAEDLMKSPHMARIGNSVYRDICPEDDPLCSNFGFEDYDLSRPTPMMRMSLLYNLHVSGESPSPAIDNMFRLAYRSRHGLVKIYKVMNVSAESKAWVADPKNRKCDAPGSWLCTGQYPPAKEIQEMLARRIDYGQLEDFNRGKRDDAYYRAYMRRIRNEGRG
;
A
#
# COMPACT_ATOMS: atom_id res chain seq x y z
N MET A 1 -3.84 0.32 7.91
CA MET A 1 -3.74 1.13 9.14
C MET A 1 -4.64 2.36 8.98
N PRO A 2 -5.26 2.84 10.07
CA PRO A 2 -5.94 4.13 10.06
C PRO A 2 -4.95 5.25 9.78
N THR A 3 -5.44 6.35 9.23
CA THR A 3 -4.61 7.49 8.82
C THR A 3 -4.41 8.44 9.98
N SER A 4 -3.16 8.84 10.25
CA SER A 4 -2.84 9.86 11.25
C SER A 4 -3.21 11.26 10.77
N ALA A 5 -3.45 12.19 11.72
CA ALA A 5 -3.68 13.60 11.39
C ALA A 5 -2.48 14.22 10.63
N ASP A 6 -1.27 13.84 11.01
CA ASP A 6 -0.04 14.31 10.37
C ASP A 6 0.06 13.87 8.90
N ALA A 7 -0.46 12.67 8.58
CA ALA A 7 -0.54 12.23 7.20
C ALA A 7 -1.52 13.12 6.41
N PHE A 8 -2.70 13.44 6.95
CA PHE A 8 -3.62 14.38 6.29
C PHE A 8 -2.98 15.75 6.05
N TRP A 9 -2.23 16.27 7.02
CA TRP A 9 -1.50 17.51 6.85
C TRP A 9 -0.40 17.41 5.78
N SER A 10 0.38 16.33 5.80
CA SER A 10 1.48 16.12 4.84
C SER A 10 0.98 15.99 3.39
N TYR A 11 -0.16 15.36 3.17
CA TYR A 11 -0.72 15.17 1.82
C TYR A 11 -1.54 16.36 1.32
N PHE A 12 -2.30 17.04 2.20
CA PHE A 12 -3.24 18.08 1.76
C PHE A 12 -2.82 19.50 2.13
N HIS A 13 -1.96 19.70 3.13
CA HIS A 13 -1.49 21.02 3.58
C HIS A 13 -2.64 22.05 3.65
N ILE A 14 -2.63 23.12 2.84
CA ILE A 14 -3.67 24.15 2.79
C ILE A 14 -5.02 23.63 2.30
N CYS A 15 -5.03 22.61 1.46
CA CYS A 15 -6.27 22.00 1.00
C CYS A 15 -7.01 21.30 2.14
N LEU A 16 -6.38 21.00 3.28
CA LEU A 16 -7.07 20.42 4.44
C LEU A 16 -8.03 21.42 5.12
N PRO A 17 -7.59 22.61 5.61
CA PRO A 17 -8.51 23.61 6.11
C PRO A 17 -9.37 24.19 4.97
N GLY A 18 -8.81 24.31 3.76
CA GLY A 18 -9.52 24.78 2.57
C GLY A 18 -10.71 23.92 2.19
N SER A 19 -10.59 22.59 2.26
CA SER A 19 -11.68 21.67 1.94
C SER A 19 -12.77 21.67 3.00
N LEU A 20 -12.42 21.81 4.28
CA LEU A 20 -13.38 21.93 5.37
C LEU A 20 -14.20 23.22 5.25
N LEU A 21 -13.55 24.36 5.04
CA LEU A 21 -14.23 25.63 4.82
C LEU A 21 -15.06 25.60 3.53
N GLY A 22 -14.48 25.10 2.44
CA GLY A 22 -15.15 24.93 1.16
C GLY A 22 -16.35 23.99 1.23
N PHE A 23 -16.32 22.97 2.08
CA PHE A 23 -17.45 22.09 2.37
C PHE A 23 -18.62 22.88 2.98
N PHE A 24 -18.37 23.68 4.03
CA PHE A 24 -19.43 24.48 4.66
C PHE A 24 -19.99 25.55 3.72
N VAL A 25 -19.13 26.22 2.94
CA VAL A 25 -19.56 27.18 1.91
C VAL A 25 -20.43 26.49 0.86
N THR A 26 -19.99 25.36 0.34
CA THR A 26 -20.74 24.59 -0.68
C THR A 26 -22.05 24.04 -0.11
N LEU A 27 -22.06 23.60 1.15
CA LEU A 27 -23.25 23.13 1.86
C LEU A 27 -24.27 24.27 2.03
N PHE A 28 -23.82 25.45 2.45
CA PHE A 28 -24.67 26.63 2.55
C PHE A 28 -25.28 27.01 1.18
N LEU A 29 -24.48 27.01 0.13
CA LEU A 29 -24.94 27.26 -1.24
C LEU A 29 -25.91 26.17 -1.74
N CYS A 30 -25.72 24.91 -1.32
CA CYS A 30 -26.61 23.80 -1.65
C CYS A 30 -27.95 23.87 -0.90
N SER A 31 -27.96 24.32 0.35
CA SER A 31 -29.17 24.58 1.13
C SER A 31 -30.00 25.73 0.56
N ALA A 32 -29.34 26.73 -0.05
CA ALA A 32 -30.03 27.81 -0.75
C ALA A 32 -30.69 27.33 -2.06
N ARG A 33 -30.03 26.45 -2.82
CA ARG A 33 -30.67 25.69 -3.89
C ARG A 33 -29.91 24.40 -4.21
N TYR A 34 -30.67 23.32 -4.20
CA TYR A 34 -30.19 22.00 -4.55
C TYR A 34 -29.73 21.96 -6.02
N HIS A 35 -28.47 21.58 -6.24
CA HIS A 35 -27.91 21.34 -7.55
C HIS A 35 -27.22 19.97 -7.52
N HIS A 36 -27.52 19.10 -8.50
CA HIS A 36 -27.03 17.72 -8.52
C HIS A 36 -25.50 17.62 -8.42
N GLY A 37 -24.77 18.56 -9.04
CA GLY A 37 -23.30 18.61 -8.94
C GLY A 37 -22.78 19.01 -7.55
N LYS A 38 -23.44 19.95 -6.86
CA LYS A 38 -23.03 20.40 -5.51
C LYS A 38 -23.33 19.32 -4.47
N SER A 39 -24.46 18.63 -4.58
CA SER A 39 -24.78 17.51 -3.69
C SER A 39 -23.85 16.31 -3.92
N PHE A 40 -23.48 16.03 -5.18
CA PHE A 40 -22.51 14.97 -5.50
C PHE A 40 -21.14 15.23 -4.86
N ILE A 41 -20.57 16.44 -4.99
CA ILE A 41 -19.23 16.72 -4.44
C ILE A 41 -19.21 16.69 -2.91
N LEU A 42 -20.29 17.15 -2.25
CA LEU A 42 -20.44 17.07 -0.79
C LEU A 42 -20.49 15.62 -0.32
N LEU A 43 -21.30 14.78 -0.99
CA LEU A 43 -21.38 13.35 -0.67
C LEU A 43 -20.05 12.64 -0.95
N TYR A 44 -19.42 12.92 -2.09
CA TYR A 44 -18.12 12.36 -2.45
C TYR A 44 -17.07 12.71 -1.41
N TYR A 45 -16.98 13.97 -0.97
CA TYR A 45 -16.04 14.38 0.07
C TYR A 45 -16.30 13.67 1.40
N LEU A 46 -17.56 13.59 1.86
CA LEU A 46 -17.90 12.90 3.11
C LEU A 46 -17.54 11.41 3.08
N VAL A 47 -17.91 10.72 2.00
CA VAL A 47 -17.65 9.29 1.83
C VAL A 47 -16.14 9.03 1.70
N ALA A 48 -15.45 9.78 0.85
CA ALA A 48 -14.01 9.64 0.65
C ALA A 48 -13.22 9.98 1.92
N TYR A 49 -13.59 11.03 2.65
CA TYR A 49 -12.96 11.40 3.92
C TYR A 49 -13.15 10.31 4.97
N TYR A 50 -14.38 9.78 5.14
CA TYR A 50 -14.66 8.67 6.06
C TYR A 50 -13.78 7.47 5.76
N PHE A 51 -13.74 7.00 4.51
CA PHE A 51 -12.91 5.87 4.12
C PHE A 51 -11.40 6.16 4.26
N SER A 52 -10.98 7.40 4.01
CA SER A 52 -9.59 7.84 4.23
C SER A 52 -9.20 7.76 5.70
N THR A 53 -10.11 7.98 6.66
CA THR A 53 -9.78 7.80 8.09
C THR A 53 -9.53 6.34 8.46
N LYS A 54 -10.19 5.40 7.77
CA LYS A 54 -10.07 3.95 8.04
C LYS A 54 -8.89 3.31 7.33
N MET A 55 -8.47 3.85 6.18
CA MET A 55 -7.40 3.29 5.37
C MET A 55 -6.57 4.39 4.69
N SER A 56 -5.27 4.44 5.00
CA SER A 56 -4.33 5.41 4.43
C SER A 56 -4.27 5.43 2.91
N ARG A 57 -4.35 4.27 2.24
CA ARG A 57 -4.36 4.20 0.78
C ARG A 57 -5.53 4.95 0.14
N LEU A 58 -6.66 5.04 0.84
CA LEU A 58 -7.86 5.71 0.33
C LEU A 58 -7.79 7.24 0.44
N MET A 59 -6.75 7.80 1.07
CA MET A 59 -6.47 9.24 1.01
C MET A 59 -6.34 9.75 -0.42
N LEU A 60 -5.83 8.93 -1.34
CA LEU A 60 -5.74 9.30 -2.75
C LEU A 60 -7.12 9.65 -3.34
N LEU A 61 -8.18 9.01 -2.85
CA LEU A 61 -9.55 9.27 -3.29
C LEU A 61 -10.15 10.55 -2.69
N SER A 62 -9.67 11.03 -1.53
CA SER A 62 -10.15 12.29 -0.95
C SER A 62 -9.46 13.53 -1.54
N GLY A 63 -8.29 13.36 -2.18
CA GLY A 63 -7.55 14.46 -2.80
C GLY A 63 -8.34 15.28 -3.83
N PRO A 64 -8.91 14.68 -4.89
CA PRO A 64 -9.67 15.42 -5.89
C PRO A 64 -10.85 16.19 -5.28
N ALA A 65 -11.59 15.59 -4.35
CA ALA A 65 -12.69 16.24 -3.66
C ALA A 65 -12.23 17.44 -2.82
N ALA A 66 -11.11 17.29 -2.09
CA ALA A 66 -10.55 18.34 -1.26
C ALA A 66 -10.08 19.55 -2.09
N VAL A 67 -9.43 19.29 -3.23
CA VAL A 67 -8.98 20.35 -4.16
C VAL A 67 -10.16 21.06 -4.80
N VAL A 68 -11.20 20.35 -5.24
CA VAL A 68 -12.39 20.99 -5.84
C VAL A 68 -13.13 21.87 -4.84
N LEU A 69 -13.30 21.44 -3.59
CA LEU A 69 -13.95 22.25 -2.55
C LEU A 69 -13.13 23.49 -2.19
N THR A 70 -11.81 23.33 -2.06
CA THR A 70 -10.89 24.46 -1.82
C THR A 70 -10.90 25.43 -2.99
N GLY A 71 -10.84 24.91 -4.22
CA GLY A 71 -10.84 25.70 -5.46
C GLY A 71 -12.15 26.45 -5.68
N ASN A 72 -13.31 25.82 -5.43
CA ASN A 72 -14.61 26.51 -5.51
C ASN A 72 -14.71 27.67 -4.52
N MET A 73 -14.18 27.50 -3.30
CA MET A 73 -14.16 28.56 -2.30
C MET A 73 -13.24 29.72 -2.74
N LEU A 74 -12.00 29.43 -3.11
CA LEU A 74 -11.02 30.45 -3.50
C LEU A 74 -11.41 31.13 -4.82
N GLY A 75 -11.86 30.37 -5.81
CA GLY A 75 -12.34 30.86 -7.10
C GLY A 75 -13.57 31.75 -6.94
N GLY A 76 -14.55 31.36 -6.12
CA GLY A 76 -15.71 32.20 -5.84
C GLY A 76 -15.33 33.54 -5.18
N VAL A 77 -14.34 33.54 -4.28
CA VAL A 77 -13.81 34.79 -3.70
C VAL A 77 -13.10 35.64 -4.75
N MET A 78 -12.30 35.02 -5.63
CA MET A 78 -11.62 35.72 -6.72
C MET A 78 -12.60 36.33 -7.73
N ASP A 79 -13.60 35.59 -8.19
CA ASP A 79 -14.61 36.06 -9.14
C ASP A 79 -15.38 37.26 -8.57
N LEU A 80 -15.86 37.14 -7.32
CA LEU A 80 -16.52 38.26 -6.62
C LEU A 80 -15.62 39.49 -6.50
N SER A 81 -14.32 39.27 -6.37
CA SER A 81 -13.35 40.36 -6.24
C SER A 81 -13.12 41.08 -7.56
N VAL A 82 -12.96 40.33 -8.65
CA VAL A 82 -12.80 40.89 -10.01
C VAL A 82 -14.05 41.65 -10.43
N ASP A 83 -15.23 41.09 -10.20
CA ASP A 83 -16.52 41.74 -10.49
C ASP A 83 -16.68 43.07 -9.73
N SER A 84 -16.16 43.14 -8.50
CA SER A 84 -16.26 44.33 -7.66
C SER A 84 -15.24 45.42 -8.00
N LEU A 85 -14.08 45.06 -8.56
CA LEU A 85 -12.97 45.97 -8.87
C LEU A 85 -13.01 46.50 -10.31
N PHE A 86 -13.35 45.66 -11.28
CA PHE A 86 -13.18 45.96 -12.71
C PHE A 86 -14.49 46.17 -13.50
N LEU A 87 -15.64 45.75 -12.97
CA LEU A 87 -16.93 45.95 -13.61
C LEU A 87 -17.73 47.04 -12.88
N PRO A 88 -17.75 48.30 -13.38
CA PRO A 88 -18.70 49.29 -12.88
C PRO A 88 -20.14 48.82 -13.18
N PRO A 89 -21.11 49.11 -12.29
CA PRO A 89 -22.49 48.59 -12.38
C PRO A 89 -23.32 49.08 -13.57
N GLY A 90 -22.73 49.76 -14.56
CA GLY A 90 -23.43 50.43 -15.66
C GLY A 90 -23.42 49.74 -17.02
N VAL A 91 -22.70 48.62 -17.22
CA VAL A 91 -22.47 48.07 -18.59
C VAL A 91 -23.36 46.86 -18.94
N CYS A 92 -24.24 46.39 -18.05
CA CYS A 92 -25.03 45.17 -18.31
C CYS A 92 -26.56 45.34 -18.46
N GLU A 93 -27.13 46.55 -18.44
CA GLU A 93 -28.60 46.69 -18.60
C GLU A 93 -29.10 46.98 -20.02
N ASP A 94 -28.27 47.32 -20.99
CA ASP A 94 -28.73 47.61 -22.35
C ASP A 94 -28.19 46.63 -23.39
N GLY A 95 -28.83 45.47 -23.50
CA GLY A 95 -28.65 44.64 -24.70
C GLY A 95 -28.92 43.16 -24.55
N LYS A 96 -30.19 42.76 -24.38
CA LYS A 96 -30.84 41.61 -25.07
C LYS A 96 -32.21 41.30 -24.45
N LYS A 97 -33.21 42.15 -24.74
CA LYS A 97 -34.60 41.67 -24.88
C LYS A 97 -34.84 41.35 -26.35
N ARG A 98 -34.54 40.13 -26.77
CA ARG A 98 -35.18 39.52 -27.95
C ARG A 98 -35.41 38.03 -27.69
N GLN A 99 -36.69 37.69 -27.79
CA GLN A 99 -37.37 36.42 -27.51
C GLN A 99 -36.61 35.15 -27.91
N MET A 100 -36.72 34.12 -27.07
CA MET A 100 -37.11 32.78 -27.53
C MET A 100 -37.86 32.02 -26.41
N LYS A 101 -39.09 31.61 -26.71
CA LYS A 101 -39.97 30.80 -25.84
C LYS A 101 -39.43 29.37 -25.74
N GLY A 102 -39.34 28.82 -24.52
CA GLY A 102 -39.23 27.37 -24.31
C GLY A 102 -38.57 26.92 -23.01
N ARG A 103 -39.40 26.47 -22.05
CA ARG A 103 -39.14 25.37 -21.09
C ARG A 103 -37.93 25.50 -20.12
N HIS A 104 -38.12 26.12 -18.95
CA HIS A 104 -37.52 25.65 -17.68
C HIS A 104 -38.07 26.39 -16.44
N LYS A 105 -39.08 25.82 -15.77
CA LYS A 105 -39.71 26.39 -14.56
C LYS A 105 -38.88 26.23 -13.27
N GLN A 106 -37.62 25.81 -13.40
CA GLN A 106 -36.76 25.49 -12.26
C GLN A 106 -35.53 26.42 -12.15
N LYS A 107 -35.27 27.30 -13.13
CA LYS A 107 -34.09 28.19 -13.18
C LYS A 107 -34.15 29.42 -12.24
N ASP A 108 -35.32 29.85 -11.77
CA ASP A 108 -35.55 31.20 -11.20
C ASP A 108 -35.08 31.46 -9.74
N LEU A 109 -34.69 30.45 -8.95
CA LEU A 109 -34.40 30.62 -7.51
C LEU A 109 -32.91 30.67 -7.13
N VAL A 110 -32.00 30.18 -8.00
CA VAL A 110 -30.52 30.32 -7.84
C VAL A 110 -30.20 31.75 -8.18
N GLU A 111 -30.74 32.22 -9.31
CA GLU A 111 -30.70 33.62 -9.68
C GLU A 111 -31.18 34.43 -8.48
N ARG A 112 -32.28 34.09 -7.78
CA ARG A 112 -32.75 34.84 -6.59
C ARG A 112 -31.87 34.79 -5.32
N ALA A 113 -31.02 33.78 -5.10
CA ALA A 113 -30.20 33.61 -3.87
C ALA A 113 -28.72 34.00 -4.06
N GLU A 114 -28.11 33.60 -5.19
CA GLU A 114 -26.88 34.24 -5.69
C GLU A 114 -27.15 35.70 -5.99
N THR A 115 -28.33 36.08 -6.50
CA THR A 115 -28.71 37.51 -6.51
C THR A 115 -28.98 38.03 -5.13
N ARG A 116 -29.37 37.33 -4.05
CA ARG A 116 -29.51 38.00 -2.74
C ARG A 116 -28.17 38.37 -2.13
N ILE A 117 -27.17 37.48 -2.18
CA ILE A 117 -25.82 37.79 -1.69
C ILE A 117 -25.14 38.74 -2.67
N SER A 118 -25.19 38.48 -3.97
CA SER A 118 -24.62 39.41 -4.95
C SER A 118 -25.41 40.71 -5.07
N THR A 119 -26.72 40.79 -4.80
CA THR A 119 -27.48 42.06 -4.73
C THR A 119 -27.27 42.76 -3.42
N ALA A 120 -27.14 42.07 -2.28
CA ALA A 120 -26.74 42.71 -1.02
C ALA A 120 -25.32 43.28 -1.15
N TRP A 121 -24.41 42.52 -1.77
CA TRP A 121 -23.06 42.93 -2.10
C TRP A 121 -23.04 44.07 -3.12
N LYS A 122 -23.77 43.97 -4.24
CA LYS A 122 -23.92 45.04 -5.24
C LYS A 122 -24.58 46.28 -4.64
N LYS A 123 -25.53 46.14 -3.71
CA LYS A 123 -26.19 47.25 -3.00
C LYS A 123 -25.27 47.89 -1.98
N MET A 124 -24.38 47.12 -1.37
CA MET A 124 -23.30 47.61 -0.50
C MET A 124 -22.20 48.31 -1.32
N CYS A 125 -21.76 47.72 -2.43
CA CYS A 125 -20.85 48.32 -3.41
C CYS A 125 -21.43 49.61 -4.00
N ARG A 126 -22.73 49.66 -4.28
CA ARG A 126 -23.43 50.85 -4.78
C ARG A 126 -23.57 51.95 -3.72
N ARG A 127 -23.68 51.59 -2.42
CA ARG A 127 -23.78 52.56 -1.31
C ARG A 127 -22.42 53.11 -0.89
N ARG A 128 -21.35 52.30 -0.95
CA ARG A 128 -19.99 52.69 -0.57
C ARG A 128 -18.97 52.00 -1.49
N PRO A 129 -18.76 52.51 -2.72
CA PRO A 129 -17.89 51.88 -3.71
C PRO A 129 -16.43 51.81 -3.26
N PHE A 130 -15.93 52.89 -2.64
CA PHE A 130 -14.57 52.92 -2.08
C PHE A 130 -14.35 51.91 -0.95
N PHE A 131 -15.34 51.72 -0.06
CA PHE A 131 -15.23 50.77 1.04
C PHE A 131 -15.28 49.32 0.54
N ALA A 132 -16.16 49.02 -0.41
CA ALA A 132 -16.25 47.69 -1.01
C ALA A 132 -14.97 47.34 -1.81
N ALA A 133 -14.47 48.28 -2.62
CA ALA A 133 -13.20 48.11 -3.33
C ALA A 133 -12.01 47.92 -2.37
N ALA A 134 -11.96 48.68 -1.26
CA ALA A 134 -10.93 48.52 -0.24
C ALA A 134 -11.03 47.17 0.48
N LEU A 135 -12.24 46.69 0.81
CA LEU A 135 -12.47 45.39 1.44
C LEU A 135 -12.06 44.23 0.53
N VAL A 136 -12.42 44.31 -0.76
CA VAL A 136 -12.07 43.34 -1.78
C VAL A 136 -10.57 43.33 -2.06
N GLY A 137 -9.98 44.51 -2.21
CA GLY A 137 -8.53 44.67 -2.33
C GLY A 137 -7.79 44.09 -1.14
N ALA A 138 -8.28 44.33 0.09
CA ALA A 138 -7.73 43.75 1.30
C ALA A 138 -7.85 42.22 1.32
N LEU A 139 -9.00 41.64 0.92
CA LEU A 139 -9.18 40.19 0.86
C LEU A 139 -8.29 39.52 -0.20
N LEU A 140 -8.12 40.13 -1.37
CA LEU A 140 -7.21 39.63 -2.41
C LEU A 140 -5.75 39.74 -1.98
N VAL A 141 -5.35 40.86 -1.37
CA VAL A 141 -3.99 41.04 -0.87
C VAL A 141 -3.71 40.10 0.29
N LEU A 142 -4.61 39.98 1.27
CA LEU A 142 -4.45 39.07 2.41
C LEU A 142 -4.51 37.60 1.98
N GLY A 143 -5.43 37.23 1.10
CA GLY A 143 -5.56 35.87 0.58
C GLY A 143 -4.39 35.48 -0.33
N GLY A 144 -3.97 36.37 -1.22
CA GLY A 144 -2.79 36.19 -2.06
C GLY A 144 -1.51 36.14 -1.24
N HIS A 145 -1.37 37.03 -0.25
CA HIS A 145 -0.25 37.01 0.68
C HIS A 145 -0.24 35.71 1.50
N ALA A 146 -1.37 35.28 2.05
CA ALA A 146 -1.47 34.02 2.78
C ALA A 146 -1.13 32.82 1.90
N LEU A 147 -1.55 32.78 0.63
CA LEU A 147 -1.19 31.70 -0.29
C LEU A 147 0.32 31.70 -0.59
N LEU A 148 0.91 32.88 -0.81
CA LEU A 148 2.35 33.04 -1.09
C LEU A 148 3.23 32.74 0.13
N THR A 149 2.81 33.13 1.33
CA THR A 149 3.57 32.94 2.58
C THR A 149 3.28 31.63 3.29
N SER A 150 2.23 30.92 2.88
CA SER A 150 1.87 29.62 3.46
C SER A 150 2.94 28.53 3.33
N GLY A 151 3.94 28.71 2.48
CA GLY A 151 4.93 27.68 2.19
C GLY A 151 4.39 26.49 1.40
N TYR A 152 3.17 26.56 0.84
CA TYR A 152 2.56 25.45 0.09
C TYR A 152 3.47 24.90 -1.00
N ARG A 153 4.08 25.80 -1.78
CA ARG A 153 4.97 25.42 -2.88
C ARG A 153 6.22 24.70 -2.36
N GLU A 154 6.79 25.21 -1.27
CA GLU A 154 7.96 24.61 -0.63
C GLU A 154 7.61 23.22 -0.07
N HIS A 155 6.47 23.10 0.63
CA HIS A 155 5.95 21.83 1.11
C HIS A 155 5.73 20.83 -0.03
N CYS A 156 5.15 21.25 -1.15
CA CYS A 156 4.98 20.39 -2.33
C CYS A 156 6.34 19.95 -2.93
N HIS A 157 7.34 20.83 -2.96
CA HIS A 157 8.68 20.46 -3.42
C HIS A 157 9.34 19.44 -2.48
N GLN A 158 9.32 19.68 -1.16
CA GLN A 158 9.84 18.75 -0.16
C GLN A 158 9.11 17.40 -0.19
N PHE A 159 7.79 17.42 -0.33
CA PHE A 159 6.99 16.20 -0.46
C PHE A 159 7.34 15.43 -1.74
N ALA A 160 7.51 16.13 -2.86
CA ALA A 160 7.92 15.53 -4.13
C ALA A 160 9.29 14.84 -3.99
N GLU A 161 10.26 15.49 -3.35
CA GLU A 161 11.56 14.89 -3.06
C GLU A 161 11.42 13.62 -2.20
N ALA A 162 10.62 13.68 -1.13
CA ALA A 162 10.39 12.55 -0.23
C ALA A 162 9.76 11.33 -0.91
N VAL A 163 8.86 11.52 -1.89
CA VAL A 163 8.21 10.40 -2.61
C VAL A 163 8.91 9.98 -3.89
N SER A 164 9.89 10.76 -4.37
CA SER A 164 10.65 10.47 -5.61
C SER A 164 11.75 9.42 -5.44
N GLY A 165 11.92 8.86 -4.24
CA GLY A 165 12.96 7.89 -3.92
C GLY A 165 12.72 6.49 -4.53
N PRO A 166 13.56 6.03 -5.49
CA PRO A 166 13.48 4.66 -6.01
C PRO A 166 13.71 3.61 -4.92
N GLN A 167 12.94 2.50 -4.99
CA GLN A 167 12.94 1.43 -3.97
C GLN A 167 13.82 0.22 -4.34
N ILE A 168 14.37 0.17 -5.55
CA ILE A 168 15.23 -0.94 -6.02
C ILE A 168 16.70 -0.52 -6.03
N ILE A 169 16.96 0.72 -6.47
CA ILE A 169 18.28 1.34 -6.41
C ILE A 169 18.13 2.52 -5.46
N MET A 170 18.76 2.49 -4.30
CA MET A 170 18.54 3.47 -3.24
C MET A 170 19.76 4.37 -3.04
N ARG A 171 19.54 5.59 -2.57
CA ARG A 171 20.62 6.45 -2.08
C ARG A 171 20.83 6.16 -0.59
N ALA A 172 22.06 5.86 -0.19
CA ALA A 172 22.43 5.75 1.21
C ALA A 172 23.61 6.66 1.51
N GLN A 173 23.60 7.23 2.71
CA GLN A 173 24.73 7.99 3.22
C GLN A 173 25.51 7.12 4.18
N LEU A 174 26.80 6.94 3.91
CA LEU A 174 27.71 6.22 4.80
C LEU A 174 28.02 7.04 6.06
N ARG A 175 28.57 6.39 7.09
CA ARG A 175 29.04 7.08 8.31
C ARG A 175 30.10 8.16 8.03
N THR A 176 30.81 8.02 6.91
CA THR A 176 31.81 8.98 6.41
C THR A 176 31.18 10.23 5.78
N GLY A 177 29.86 10.26 5.59
CA GLY A 177 29.14 11.34 4.91
C GLY A 177 29.02 11.18 3.40
N GLU A 178 29.73 10.20 2.81
CA GLU A 178 29.68 9.89 1.39
C GLU A 178 28.30 9.34 0.98
N ILE A 179 27.77 9.84 -0.14
CA ILE A 179 26.52 9.37 -0.73
C ILE A 179 26.84 8.26 -1.73
N VAL A 180 26.38 7.05 -1.42
CA VAL A 180 26.56 5.87 -2.27
C VAL A 180 25.21 5.42 -2.82
N MET A 181 25.20 5.00 -4.09
CA MET A 181 24.06 4.34 -4.71
C MET A 181 24.11 2.85 -4.37
N LEU A 182 23.11 2.36 -3.64
CA LEU A 182 22.89 0.95 -3.34
C LEU A 182 22.07 0.31 -4.45
N ASP A 183 22.73 -0.45 -5.33
CA ASP A 183 22.12 -1.17 -6.45
C ASP A 183 22.05 -2.69 -6.22
N ASP A 184 22.36 -3.16 -5.00
CA ASP A 184 22.46 -4.57 -4.63
C ASP A 184 21.24 -5.39 -5.04
N TYR A 185 20.03 -4.89 -4.81
CA TYR A 185 18.80 -5.61 -5.18
C TYR A 185 18.72 -5.81 -6.69
N TYR A 186 18.93 -4.75 -7.47
CA TYR A 186 18.90 -4.80 -8.92
C TYR A 186 19.96 -5.77 -9.48
N VAL A 187 21.20 -5.62 -9.03
CA VAL A 187 22.33 -6.46 -9.48
C VAL A 187 22.11 -7.92 -9.10
N SER A 188 21.51 -8.20 -7.93
CA SER A 188 21.15 -9.56 -7.52
C SER A 188 20.13 -10.21 -8.43
N TYR A 189 19.12 -9.46 -8.87
CA TYR A 189 18.15 -9.96 -9.85
C TYR A 189 18.79 -10.20 -11.22
N LEU A 190 19.69 -9.32 -11.67
CA LEU A 190 20.48 -9.57 -12.90
C LEU A 190 21.38 -10.79 -12.76
N TRP A 191 21.97 -11.02 -11.59
CA TRP A 191 22.75 -12.22 -11.33
C TRP A 191 21.89 -13.48 -11.49
N LEU A 192 20.67 -13.51 -10.94
CA LEU A 192 19.72 -14.61 -11.15
C LEU A 192 19.48 -14.84 -12.64
N ARG A 193 19.25 -13.77 -13.41
CA ARG A 193 18.98 -13.84 -14.84
C ARG A 193 20.13 -14.42 -15.65
N ASN A 194 21.37 -14.10 -15.28
CA ASN A 194 22.55 -14.43 -16.08
C ASN A 194 23.27 -15.70 -15.62
N ASN A 195 23.09 -16.14 -14.36
CA ASN A 195 23.89 -17.20 -13.74
C ASN A 195 23.09 -18.42 -13.28
N THR A 196 21.77 -18.43 -13.47
CA THR A 196 20.93 -19.60 -13.17
C THR A 196 20.31 -20.18 -14.44
N PRO A 197 19.92 -21.46 -14.48
CA PRO A 197 19.15 -22.02 -15.59
C PRO A 197 17.84 -21.26 -15.84
N ALA A 198 17.38 -21.19 -17.09
CA ALA A 198 16.16 -20.46 -17.45
C ALA A 198 14.90 -21.02 -16.78
N ASP A 199 14.90 -22.33 -16.46
CA ASP A 199 13.82 -23.04 -15.78
C ASP A 199 13.98 -23.06 -14.24
N ALA A 200 14.91 -22.26 -13.69
CA ALA A 200 15.15 -22.23 -12.25
C ALA A 200 13.98 -21.60 -11.50
N ARG A 201 13.53 -22.29 -10.45
CA ARG A 201 12.45 -21.86 -9.55
C ARG A 201 13.04 -21.23 -8.30
N ILE A 202 12.62 -20.00 -8.01
CA ILE A 202 13.17 -19.19 -6.92
C ILE A 202 12.15 -19.14 -5.78
N LEU A 203 12.55 -19.62 -4.61
CA LEU A 203 11.84 -19.41 -3.35
C LEU A 203 12.25 -18.06 -2.76
N ALA A 204 11.28 -17.19 -2.57
CA ALA A 204 11.42 -15.91 -1.88
C ALA A 204 10.09 -15.56 -1.20
N TRP A 205 10.10 -14.56 -0.32
CA TRP A 205 8.85 -14.00 0.17
C TRP A 205 8.07 -13.32 -0.96
N TRP A 206 6.73 -13.31 -0.85
CA TRP A 206 5.82 -12.93 -1.94
C TRP A 206 5.99 -11.48 -2.40
N ASP A 207 6.46 -10.58 -1.53
CA ASP A 207 6.76 -9.18 -1.83
C ASP A 207 7.66 -9.02 -3.09
N TYR A 208 8.57 -9.96 -3.30
CA TYR A 208 9.64 -9.86 -4.30
C TYR A 208 9.29 -10.56 -5.63
N GLY A 209 8.16 -11.26 -5.71
CA GLY A 209 7.83 -12.11 -6.85
C GLY A 209 7.84 -11.39 -8.19
N TYR A 210 7.23 -10.20 -8.28
CA TYR A 210 7.23 -9.39 -9.50
C TYR A 210 8.63 -8.93 -9.93
N GLN A 211 9.53 -8.70 -8.97
CA GLN A 211 10.91 -8.28 -9.28
C GLN A 211 11.73 -9.46 -9.80
N ILE A 212 11.55 -10.65 -9.20
CA ILE A 212 12.18 -11.90 -9.64
C ILE A 212 11.74 -12.25 -11.07
N THR A 213 10.44 -12.17 -11.36
CA THR A 213 9.92 -12.48 -12.70
C THR A 213 10.25 -11.39 -13.70
N GLY A 214 10.07 -10.10 -13.35
CA GLY A 214 10.27 -8.98 -14.26
C GLY A 214 11.74 -8.68 -14.59
N ILE A 215 12.59 -8.58 -13.56
CA ILE A 215 14.03 -8.24 -13.73
C ILE A 215 14.85 -9.50 -13.88
N GLY A 216 14.65 -10.46 -12.96
CA GLY A 216 15.39 -11.72 -12.92
C GLY A 216 15.02 -12.69 -14.03
N ASN A 217 13.87 -12.53 -14.69
CA ASN A 217 13.36 -13.43 -15.72
C ASN A 217 13.42 -14.90 -15.27
N ARG A 218 13.00 -15.18 -14.03
CA ARG A 218 12.93 -16.52 -13.45
C ARG A 218 11.57 -16.77 -12.82
N THR A 219 11.23 -18.05 -12.65
CA THR A 219 9.97 -18.45 -12.01
C THR A 219 10.04 -18.16 -10.52
N SER A 220 9.19 -17.27 -10.02
CA SER A 220 8.94 -17.10 -8.58
C SER A 220 7.84 -18.05 -8.13
N LEU A 221 7.91 -18.56 -6.89
CA LEU A 221 6.85 -19.38 -6.32
C LEU A 221 5.60 -18.58 -5.95
N ALA A 222 5.76 -17.34 -5.47
CA ALA A 222 4.64 -16.45 -5.19
C ALA A 222 4.92 -15.02 -5.64
N ASP A 223 3.87 -14.22 -5.70
CA ASP A 223 3.90 -12.81 -6.07
C ASP A 223 2.97 -11.94 -5.18
N GLY A 224 3.02 -10.64 -5.43
CA GLY A 224 2.23 -9.64 -4.71
C GLY A 224 0.74 -9.62 -5.03
N ASN A 225 0.22 -10.50 -5.90
CA ASN A 225 -1.23 -10.61 -6.11
C ASN A 225 -1.91 -11.35 -4.96
N THR A 226 -1.21 -12.27 -4.31
CA THR A 226 -1.65 -12.94 -3.07
C THR A 226 -3.01 -13.67 -3.12
N TRP A 227 -3.43 -14.16 -4.29
CA TRP A 227 -4.75 -14.78 -4.48
C TRP A 227 -4.90 -16.17 -3.83
N ASN A 228 -3.79 -16.88 -3.57
CA ASN A 228 -3.79 -18.18 -2.91
C ASN A 228 -3.06 -18.11 -1.56
N HIS A 229 -3.82 -17.85 -0.50
CA HIS A 229 -3.26 -17.71 0.86
C HIS A 229 -2.60 -18.99 1.36
N GLU A 230 -3.12 -20.16 1.01
CA GLU A 230 -2.53 -21.43 1.44
C GLU A 230 -1.14 -21.67 0.83
N HIS A 231 -0.93 -21.24 -0.41
CA HIS A 231 0.38 -21.28 -1.04
C HIS A 231 1.37 -20.32 -0.34
N ILE A 232 0.92 -19.11 0.03
CA ILE A 232 1.73 -18.16 0.79
C ILE A 232 2.06 -18.72 2.19
N ALA A 233 1.09 -19.33 2.86
CA ALA A 233 1.30 -20.01 4.14
C ALA A 233 2.28 -21.17 4.03
N THR A 234 2.29 -21.87 2.91
CA THR A 234 3.29 -22.89 2.61
C THR A 234 4.67 -22.25 2.52
N ILE A 235 4.85 -21.15 1.77
CA ILE A 235 6.12 -20.41 1.72
C ILE A 235 6.55 -19.92 3.11
N GLY A 236 5.62 -19.38 3.91
CA GLY A 236 5.87 -19.00 5.30
C GLY A 236 6.41 -20.17 6.11
N LYS A 237 5.76 -21.34 6.04
CA LYS A 237 6.24 -22.58 6.67
C LYS A 237 7.63 -22.98 6.21
N LEU A 238 7.92 -22.91 4.91
CA LEU A 238 9.25 -23.26 4.37
C LEU A 238 10.35 -22.35 4.93
N LEU A 239 10.09 -21.04 5.05
CA LEU A 239 11.07 -20.06 5.52
C LEU A 239 11.24 -20.08 7.05
N THR A 240 10.20 -20.42 7.81
CA THR A 240 10.24 -20.37 9.29
C THR A 240 10.49 -21.70 9.97
N SER A 241 10.39 -22.82 9.24
CA SER A 241 10.67 -24.16 9.79
C SER A 241 12.17 -24.38 10.07
N PRO A 242 12.53 -25.34 10.95
CA PRO A 242 13.91 -25.76 11.14
C PRO A 242 14.59 -26.14 9.82
N VAL A 243 15.88 -25.79 9.66
CA VAL A 243 16.64 -25.95 8.40
C VAL A 243 16.45 -27.32 7.73
N ALA A 244 16.59 -28.41 8.48
CA ALA A 244 16.43 -29.77 7.95
C ALA A 244 15.01 -30.07 7.47
N LYS A 245 13.99 -29.66 8.23
CA LYS A 245 12.58 -29.82 7.85
C LYS A 245 12.24 -28.96 6.62
N ALA A 246 12.78 -27.75 6.57
CA ALA A 246 12.61 -26.86 5.43
C ALA A 246 13.25 -27.45 4.16
N HIS A 247 14.49 -27.95 4.25
CA HIS A 247 15.18 -28.58 3.12
C HIS A 247 14.42 -29.77 2.53
N LEU A 248 13.87 -30.64 3.38
CA LEU A 248 13.06 -31.80 2.97
C LEU A 248 11.90 -31.41 2.04
N LEU A 249 11.30 -30.22 2.25
CA LEU A 249 10.19 -29.71 1.44
C LEU A 249 10.68 -28.86 0.26
N ILE A 250 11.64 -27.96 0.49
CA ILE A 250 12.12 -26.99 -0.51
C ILE A 250 12.76 -27.71 -1.70
N ARG A 251 13.46 -28.83 -1.49
CA ARG A 251 14.10 -29.62 -2.56
C ARG A 251 13.12 -30.10 -3.66
N HIS A 252 11.82 -30.13 -3.40
CA HIS A 252 10.80 -30.47 -4.39
C HIS A 252 10.26 -29.24 -5.13
N LEU A 253 10.34 -28.05 -4.53
CA LEU A 253 9.64 -26.85 -4.96
C LEU A 253 10.55 -25.80 -5.61
N ALA A 254 11.79 -25.65 -5.15
CA ALA A 254 12.70 -24.60 -5.61
C ALA A 254 14.13 -25.09 -5.85
N ASP A 255 14.82 -24.40 -6.76
CA ASP A 255 16.22 -24.61 -7.10
C ASP A 255 17.13 -23.62 -6.34
N TYR A 256 16.61 -22.42 -6.04
CA TYR A 256 17.31 -21.37 -5.31
C TYR A 256 16.41 -20.73 -4.25
N VAL A 257 17.02 -20.24 -3.18
CA VAL A 257 16.37 -19.42 -2.15
C VAL A 257 17.00 -18.02 -2.18
N LEU A 258 16.18 -16.99 -2.36
CA LEU A 258 16.59 -15.59 -2.29
C LEU A 258 16.06 -14.98 -1.00
N ILE A 259 16.94 -14.32 -0.25
CA ILE A 259 16.59 -13.59 0.96
C ILE A 259 17.13 -12.17 0.91
N TRP A 260 16.33 -11.23 1.40
CA TRP A 260 16.73 -9.86 1.67
C TRP A 260 17.25 -9.79 3.11
N THR A 261 18.57 -9.75 3.22
CA THR A 261 19.25 -9.61 4.51
C THR A 261 19.16 -8.17 5.01
N GLY A 262 19.19 -7.20 4.11
CA GLY A 262 19.01 -5.77 4.36
C GLY A 262 20.00 -5.15 5.36
N SER A 263 19.98 -3.83 5.49
CA SER A 263 20.79 -3.13 6.51
C SER A 263 20.18 -3.21 7.91
N ARG A 264 18.89 -3.55 8.00
CA ARG A 264 18.09 -3.66 9.24
C ARG A 264 17.42 -5.03 9.40
N ALA A 265 18.04 -6.09 8.87
CA ALA A 265 17.50 -7.45 8.98
C ALA A 265 16.08 -7.56 8.36
N GLU A 266 15.91 -7.08 7.13
CA GLU A 266 14.61 -6.84 6.49
C GLU A 266 13.67 -8.05 6.52
N ASP A 267 14.08 -9.20 5.98
CA ASP A 267 13.24 -10.40 6.02
C ASP A 267 13.11 -10.96 7.44
N LEU A 268 14.11 -10.78 8.32
CA LEU A 268 14.03 -11.22 9.72
C LEU A 268 13.00 -10.41 10.52
N MET A 269 12.83 -9.12 10.23
CA MET A 269 11.80 -8.29 10.86
C MET A 269 10.39 -8.64 10.35
N LYS A 270 10.30 -9.17 9.13
CA LYS A 270 9.04 -9.71 8.58
C LYS A 270 8.77 -11.16 9.03
N SER A 271 9.77 -11.87 9.56
CA SER A 271 9.65 -13.30 9.86
C SER A 271 8.56 -13.66 10.88
N PRO A 272 8.23 -12.86 11.91
CA PRO A 272 7.09 -13.14 12.79
C PRO A 272 5.76 -13.15 12.03
N HIS A 273 5.63 -12.25 11.03
CA HIS A 273 4.48 -12.23 10.15
C HIS A 273 4.43 -13.46 9.22
N MET A 274 5.58 -13.89 8.67
CA MET A 274 5.68 -15.13 7.90
C MET A 274 5.26 -16.35 8.73
N ALA A 275 5.70 -16.43 9.99
CA ALA A 275 5.35 -17.51 10.91
C ALA A 275 3.85 -17.51 11.23
N ARG A 276 3.25 -16.33 11.48
CA ARG A 276 1.80 -16.19 11.72
C ARG A 276 0.98 -16.65 10.52
N ILE A 277 1.37 -16.27 9.30
CA ILE A 277 0.68 -16.70 8.07
C ILE A 277 0.83 -18.21 7.89
N GLY A 278 2.04 -18.77 8.04
CA GLY A 278 2.25 -20.21 7.99
C GLY A 278 1.40 -20.94 9.04
N ASN A 279 1.38 -20.45 10.28
CA ASN A 279 0.68 -21.07 11.40
C ASN A 279 -0.84 -20.99 11.24
N SER A 280 -1.36 -20.06 10.42
CA SER A 280 -2.78 -19.97 10.12
C SER A 280 -3.33 -21.19 9.37
N VAL A 281 -2.47 -21.88 8.62
CA VAL A 281 -2.80 -23.05 7.80
C VAL A 281 -2.17 -24.34 8.35
N TYR A 282 -0.95 -24.25 8.89
CA TYR A 282 -0.18 -25.36 9.45
C TYR A 282 0.15 -25.12 10.92
N ARG A 283 -0.60 -25.76 11.83
CA ARG A 283 -0.54 -25.53 13.29
C ARG A 283 0.71 -26.08 13.99
N ASP A 284 1.66 -26.64 13.25
CA ASP A 284 2.87 -27.27 13.77
C ASP A 284 4.11 -26.34 13.72
N ILE A 285 3.93 -25.07 13.36
CA ILE A 285 5.01 -24.07 13.34
C ILE A 285 5.23 -23.50 14.74
N CYS A 286 4.15 -23.09 15.40
CA CYS A 286 4.18 -22.48 16.73
C CYS A 286 3.46 -23.39 17.74
N PRO A 287 3.84 -23.36 19.02
CA PRO A 287 3.14 -24.09 20.07
C PRO A 287 1.64 -23.80 20.08
N GLU A 288 0.81 -24.77 20.48
CA GLU A 288 -0.66 -24.62 20.48
C GLU A 288 -1.13 -23.51 21.44
N ASP A 289 -0.38 -23.26 22.51
CA ASP A 289 -0.58 -22.17 23.47
C ASP A 289 -0.16 -20.80 22.93
N ASP A 290 0.54 -20.75 21.79
CA ASP A 290 1.00 -19.52 21.13
C ASP A 290 0.40 -19.32 19.71
N PRO A 291 -0.91 -19.05 19.58
CA PRO A 291 -1.56 -18.87 18.28
C PRO A 291 -1.14 -17.59 17.54
N LEU A 292 -0.47 -16.64 18.20
CA LEU A 292 0.08 -15.44 17.57
C LEU A 292 1.55 -15.60 17.17
N CYS A 293 2.16 -16.77 17.41
CA CYS A 293 3.60 -16.96 17.20
C CYS A 293 4.42 -15.83 17.83
N SER A 294 4.02 -15.34 19.00
CA SER A 294 4.71 -14.23 19.67
C SER A 294 6.12 -14.62 20.12
N ASN A 295 6.35 -15.93 20.33
CA ASN A 295 7.68 -16.47 20.64
C ASN A 295 8.57 -16.65 19.39
N PHE A 296 8.07 -16.33 18.19
CA PHE A 296 8.86 -16.37 16.96
C PHE A 296 9.38 -14.96 16.65
N GLY A 297 10.59 -14.66 17.14
CA GLY A 297 11.16 -13.31 17.04
C GLY A 297 12.50 -13.16 17.75
N PHE A 298 12.74 -11.94 18.21
CA PHE A 298 13.90 -11.55 19.00
C PHE A 298 13.45 -11.08 20.38
N GLU A 299 14.21 -11.43 21.41
CA GLU A 299 13.96 -10.96 22.77
C GLU A 299 14.21 -9.46 22.84
N ASP A 300 13.28 -8.70 23.42
CA ASP A 300 13.38 -7.24 23.58
C ASP A 300 13.68 -6.45 22.28
N TYR A 301 13.29 -7.00 21.12
CA TYR A 301 13.62 -6.47 19.79
C TYR A 301 15.13 -6.38 19.50
N ASP A 302 15.96 -7.10 20.24
CA ASP A 302 17.41 -7.15 20.04
C ASP A 302 17.80 -8.29 19.07
N LEU A 303 18.29 -7.91 17.88
CA LEU A 303 18.74 -8.83 16.83
C LEU A 303 19.83 -9.82 17.30
N SER A 304 20.57 -9.49 18.36
CA SER A 304 21.60 -10.37 18.92
C SER A 304 21.03 -11.50 19.79
N ARG A 305 19.77 -11.38 20.22
CA ARG A 305 19.09 -12.34 21.13
C ARG A 305 17.90 -13.01 20.44
N PRO A 306 18.13 -13.92 19.47
CA PRO A 306 17.05 -14.66 18.84
C PRO A 306 16.41 -15.65 19.82
N THR A 307 15.09 -15.74 19.77
CA THR A 307 14.33 -16.80 20.45
C THR A 307 14.78 -18.19 19.96
N PRO A 308 14.59 -19.28 20.75
CA PRO A 308 14.94 -20.62 20.32
C PRO A 308 14.31 -21.03 18.98
N MET A 309 13.06 -20.62 18.75
CA MET A 309 12.36 -20.86 17.48
C MET A 309 13.01 -20.12 16.31
N MET A 310 13.35 -18.83 16.50
CA MET A 310 14.04 -18.05 15.48
C MET A 310 15.39 -18.68 15.14
N ARG A 311 16.17 -19.08 16.15
CA ARG A 311 17.51 -19.69 15.97
C ARG A 311 17.47 -20.97 15.13
N MET A 312 16.40 -21.75 15.24
CA MET A 312 16.22 -22.96 14.43
C MET A 312 15.76 -22.68 13.00
N SER A 313 15.06 -21.55 12.77
CA SER A 313 14.42 -21.25 11.49
C SER A 313 15.40 -21.19 10.32
N LEU A 314 14.95 -21.60 9.13
CA LEU A 314 15.74 -21.51 7.91
C LEU A 314 16.17 -20.06 7.65
N LEU A 315 15.23 -19.11 7.75
CA LEU A 315 15.50 -17.71 7.42
C LEU A 315 16.63 -17.11 8.28
N TYR A 316 16.62 -17.34 9.60
CA TYR A 316 17.69 -16.91 10.49
C TYR A 316 19.03 -17.55 10.12
N ASN A 317 19.03 -18.85 9.87
CA ASN A 317 20.25 -19.58 9.50
C ASN A 317 20.82 -19.12 8.17
N LEU A 318 19.99 -18.83 7.16
CA LEU A 318 20.46 -18.25 5.89
C LEU A 318 20.90 -16.79 6.05
N HIS A 319 20.30 -16.03 6.97
CA HIS A 319 20.75 -14.66 7.24
C HIS A 319 22.13 -14.63 7.88
N VAL A 320 22.37 -15.47 8.89
CA VAL A 320 23.66 -15.56 9.61
C VAL A 320 24.72 -16.33 8.82
N SER A 321 24.32 -17.38 8.09
CA SER A 321 25.25 -18.18 7.28
C SER A 321 25.92 -17.31 6.20
N GLY A 322 27.21 -17.52 5.98
CA GLY A 322 28.04 -16.73 5.06
C GLY A 322 29.01 -15.75 5.75
N GLU A 323 28.87 -15.50 7.05
CA GLU A 323 29.94 -14.90 7.88
C GLU A 323 30.83 -15.99 8.49
N SER A 324 30.21 -17.10 8.92
CA SER A 324 30.90 -18.34 9.35
C SER A 324 30.25 -19.54 8.65
N PRO A 325 30.93 -20.21 7.71
CA PRO A 325 30.38 -21.37 7.01
C PRO A 325 30.12 -22.51 8.01
N SER A 326 28.87 -22.97 8.08
CA SER A 326 28.50 -24.16 8.84
C SER A 326 28.32 -25.31 7.86
N PRO A 327 29.15 -26.37 7.93
CA PRO A 327 29.06 -27.52 7.02
C PRO A 327 27.66 -28.16 6.99
N ALA A 328 26.92 -28.08 8.10
CA ALA A 328 25.56 -28.60 8.18
C ALA A 328 24.57 -27.83 7.27
N ILE A 329 24.72 -26.51 7.16
CA ILE A 329 23.87 -25.68 6.30
C ILE A 329 24.31 -25.82 4.85
N ASP A 330 25.62 -25.77 4.56
CA ASP A 330 26.15 -25.80 3.19
C ASP A 330 25.79 -27.09 2.43
N ASN A 331 25.65 -28.21 3.14
CA ASN A 331 25.18 -29.47 2.57
C ASN A 331 23.73 -29.43 2.07
N MET A 332 22.90 -28.50 2.59
CA MET A 332 21.48 -28.35 2.24
C MET A 332 21.24 -27.10 1.37
N PHE A 333 21.88 -25.99 1.74
CA PHE A 333 21.76 -24.68 1.12
C PHE A 333 23.15 -24.06 0.99
N ARG A 334 23.69 -24.08 -0.22
CA ARG A 334 25.02 -23.53 -0.49
C ARG A 334 24.90 -22.08 -0.94
N LEU A 335 25.64 -21.16 -0.30
CA LEU A 335 25.67 -19.76 -0.74
C LEU A 335 26.20 -19.69 -2.19
N ALA A 336 25.39 -19.20 -3.11
CA ALA A 336 25.72 -19.08 -4.52
C ALA A 336 26.12 -17.65 -4.90
N TYR A 337 25.50 -16.66 -4.24
CA TYR A 337 25.79 -15.25 -4.48
C TYR A 337 25.52 -14.40 -3.23
N ARG A 338 26.40 -13.44 -2.99
CA ARG A 338 26.26 -12.38 -1.99
C ARG A 338 26.47 -11.05 -2.70
N SER A 339 25.52 -10.15 -2.53
CA SER A 339 25.61 -8.76 -3.02
C SER A 339 26.76 -7.98 -2.37
N ARG A 340 27.21 -6.90 -3.02
CA ARG A 340 28.40 -6.12 -2.62
C ARG A 340 28.32 -5.65 -1.16
N HIS A 341 27.17 -5.12 -0.76
CA HIS A 341 26.93 -4.62 0.60
C HIS A 341 26.22 -5.67 1.47
N GLY A 342 26.02 -6.89 0.97
CA GLY A 342 25.38 -7.97 1.71
C GLY A 342 23.91 -7.73 2.04
N LEU A 343 23.19 -6.96 1.21
CA LEU A 343 21.75 -6.68 1.36
C LEU A 343 20.87 -7.81 0.82
N VAL A 344 21.40 -8.60 -0.12
CA VAL A 344 20.78 -9.79 -0.69
C VAL A 344 21.77 -10.95 -0.68
N LYS A 345 21.25 -12.13 -0.33
CA LYS A 345 21.95 -13.41 -0.46
C LYS A 345 21.09 -14.40 -1.24
N ILE A 346 21.74 -15.20 -2.07
CA ILE A 346 21.10 -16.23 -2.88
C ILE A 346 21.77 -17.57 -2.59
N TYR A 347 20.98 -18.54 -2.19
CA TYR A 347 21.42 -19.90 -1.87
C TYR A 347 20.94 -20.87 -2.92
N LYS A 348 21.82 -21.77 -3.35
CA LYS A 348 21.46 -22.93 -4.17
C LYS A 348 20.97 -24.05 -3.26
N VAL A 349 19.80 -24.60 -3.58
CA VAL A 349 19.24 -25.75 -2.87
C VAL A 349 19.99 -27.00 -3.34
N MET A 350 20.52 -27.78 -2.40
CA MET A 350 21.22 -29.03 -2.68
C MET A 350 20.22 -30.18 -2.77
N ASN A 351 20.51 -31.20 -3.57
CA ASN A 351 19.69 -32.41 -3.72
C ASN A 351 18.23 -32.16 -4.16
N VAL A 352 18.04 -31.22 -5.10
CA VAL A 352 16.73 -30.95 -5.73
C VAL A 352 16.22 -32.19 -6.46
N SER A 353 14.96 -32.56 -6.21
CA SER A 353 14.34 -33.72 -6.85
C SER A 353 14.07 -33.44 -8.33
N ALA A 354 14.80 -34.13 -9.21
CA ALA A 354 14.60 -34.06 -10.66
C ALA A 354 13.20 -34.52 -11.06
N GLU A 355 12.66 -35.55 -10.40
CA GLU A 355 11.30 -36.06 -10.61
C GLU A 355 10.24 -35.00 -10.30
N SER A 356 10.36 -34.31 -9.16
CA SER A 356 9.42 -33.24 -8.80
C SER A 356 9.52 -32.05 -9.75
N LYS A 357 10.75 -31.72 -10.18
CA LYS A 357 10.96 -30.65 -11.18
C LYS A 357 10.33 -31.01 -12.53
N ALA A 358 10.54 -32.23 -13.02
CA ALA A 358 9.94 -32.72 -14.26
C ALA A 358 8.40 -32.75 -14.19
N TRP A 359 7.85 -33.18 -13.06
CA TRP A 359 6.41 -33.23 -12.85
C TRP A 359 5.78 -31.82 -12.89
N VAL A 360 6.40 -30.82 -12.27
CA VAL A 360 5.88 -29.42 -12.28
C VAL A 360 5.99 -28.81 -13.68
N ALA A 361 7.01 -29.21 -14.45
CA ALA A 361 7.21 -28.72 -15.81
C ALA A 361 6.16 -29.25 -16.81
N ASP A 362 5.61 -30.45 -16.58
CA ASP A 362 4.63 -31.07 -17.48
C ASP A 362 3.29 -30.29 -17.48
N PRO A 363 2.88 -29.71 -18.62
CA PRO A 363 1.61 -29.00 -18.73
C PRO A 363 0.38 -29.86 -18.42
N LYS A 364 0.46 -31.19 -18.55
CA LYS A 364 -0.65 -32.11 -18.25
C LYS A 364 -1.03 -32.11 -16.78
N ASN A 365 -0.09 -31.76 -15.89
CA ASN A 365 -0.34 -31.71 -14.45
C ASN A 365 -1.00 -30.39 -14.01
N ARG A 366 -1.23 -29.46 -14.93
CA ARG A 366 -1.91 -28.20 -14.62
C ARG A 366 -3.42 -28.41 -14.63
N LYS A 367 -4.10 -27.81 -13.65
CA LYS A 367 -5.55 -27.78 -13.57
C LYS A 367 -6.05 -26.43 -14.09
N CYS A 368 -6.68 -26.45 -15.27
CA CYS A 368 -7.31 -25.26 -15.84
C CYS A 368 -8.75 -25.14 -15.32
N ASP A 369 -9.18 -23.90 -15.05
CA ASP A 369 -10.52 -23.63 -14.52
C ASP A 369 -11.63 -24.00 -15.52
N ALA A 370 -11.35 -23.85 -16.82
CA ALA A 370 -12.21 -24.27 -17.92
C ALA A 370 -11.36 -24.79 -19.10
N PRO A 371 -11.91 -25.65 -19.97
CA PRO A 371 -11.23 -26.09 -21.19
C PRO A 371 -10.83 -24.89 -22.06
N GLY A 372 -9.53 -24.74 -22.34
CA GLY A 372 -9.02 -23.60 -23.12
C GLY A 372 -8.84 -22.29 -22.33
N SER A 373 -9.04 -22.29 -21.02
CA SER A 373 -8.70 -21.14 -20.17
C SER A 373 -7.19 -20.88 -20.21
N TRP A 374 -6.81 -19.60 -20.24
CA TRP A 374 -5.42 -19.18 -20.08
C TRP A 374 -4.93 -19.34 -18.64
N LEU A 375 -5.85 -19.51 -17.67
CA LEU A 375 -5.55 -19.73 -16.26
C LEU A 375 -5.53 -21.23 -15.97
N CYS A 376 -4.31 -21.78 -15.96
CA CYS A 376 -4.03 -23.17 -15.61
C CYS A 376 -3.10 -23.23 -14.41
N THR A 377 -3.67 -23.57 -13.25
CA THR A 377 -2.93 -23.63 -11.99
C THR A 377 -2.02 -24.86 -11.95
N GLY A 378 -0.77 -24.65 -11.54
CA GLY A 378 0.14 -25.75 -11.22
C GLY A 378 -0.34 -26.47 -9.97
N GLN A 379 -0.16 -27.78 -9.92
CA GLN A 379 -0.40 -28.57 -8.72
C GLN A 379 0.91 -28.76 -7.94
N TYR A 380 0.85 -29.34 -6.74
CA TYR A 380 2.05 -29.74 -5.99
C TYR A 380 2.51 -31.15 -6.38
N PRO A 381 3.83 -31.41 -6.45
CA PRO A 381 4.34 -32.71 -6.86
C PRO A 381 3.90 -33.84 -5.91
N PRO A 382 3.74 -35.08 -6.39
CA PRO A 382 3.26 -36.22 -5.60
C PRO A 382 4.31 -36.78 -4.63
N ALA A 383 5.33 -35.99 -4.25
CA ALA A 383 6.35 -36.39 -3.29
C ALA A 383 5.74 -36.60 -1.90
N LYS A 384 6.11 -37.69 -1.23
CA LYS A 384 5.54 -38.12 0.05
C LYS A 384 5.56 -37.00 1.09
N GLU A 385 6.67 -36.30 1.22
CA GLU A 385 6.88 -35.22 2.19
C GLU A 385 5.95 -34.03 1.92
N ILE A 386 5.74 -33.70 0.64
CA ILE A 386 4.82 -32.63 0.22
C ILE A 386 3.38 -33.05 0.50
N GLN A 387 3.01 -34.29 0.17
CA GLN A 387 1.66 -34.79 0.43
C GLN A 387 1.35 -34.90 1.92
N GLU A 388 2.31 -35.31 2.76
CA GLU A 388 2.18 -35.32 4.21
C GLU A 388 1.99 -33.92 4.79
N MET A 389 2.72 -32.92 4.27
CA MET A 389 2.51 -31.53 4.64
C MET A 389 1.10 -31.07 4.25
N LEU A 390 0.70 -31.31 2.99
CA LEU A 390 -0.61 -30.91 2.47
C LEU A 390 -1.77 -31.59 3.20
N ALA A 391 -1.59 -32.83 3.68
CA ALA A 391 -2.60 -33.54 4.47
C ALA A 391 -2.88 -32.86 5.82
N ARG A 392 -1.93 -32.08 6.35
CA ARG A 392 -2.09 -31.29 7.58
C ARG A 392 -2.63 -29.88 7.32
N ARG A 393 -2.83 -29.51 6.06
CA ARG A 393 -3.30 -28.18 5.66
C ARG A 393 -4.73 -27.99 6.13
N ILE A 394 -4.97 -26.90 6.84
CA ILE A 394 -6.33 -26.48 7.18
C ILE A 394 -6.78 -25.44 6.15
N ASP A 395 -7.97 -25.65 5.59
CA ASP A 395 -8.56 -24.76 4.61
C ASP A 395 -8.68 -23.33 5.18
N TYR A 396 -8.10 -22.37 4.44
CA TYR A 396 -8.15 -20.96 4.80
C TYR A 396 -9.48 -20.34 4.37
N GLY A 397 -10.22 -19.80 5.34
CA GLY A 397 -11.43 -19.02 5.05
C GLY A 397 -11.13 -17.55 5.04
N GLN A 398 -11.36 -16.89 3.90
CA GLN A 398 -11.26 -15.43 3.82
C GLN A 398 -12.51 -14.83 4.47
N LEU A 399 -12.39 -13.66 5.11
CA LEU A 399 -13.54 -12.96 5.70
C LEU A 399 -14.64 -12.62 4.66
N GLU A 400 -14.30 -12.63 3.38
CA GLU A 400 -15.18 -12.35 2.25
C GLU A 400 -15.86 -13.61 1.68
N ASP A 401 -15.62 -14.79 2.25
CA ASP A 401 -16.38 -16.00 1.92
C ASP A 401 -17.80 -15.88 2.49
N PHE A 402 -18.67 -15.13 1.80
CA PHE A 402 -20.04 -14.81 2.23
C PHE A 402 -20.91 -16.05 2.51
N ASN A 403 -20.53 -17.21 1.97
CA ASN A 403 -21.25 -18.49 2.13
C ASN A 403 -20.67 -19.40 3.23
N ARG A 404 -19.62 -18.98 3.95
CA ARG A 404 -18.97 -19.83 4.96
C ARG A 404 -19.52 -19.51 6.35
N GLY A 405 -19.94 -20.55 7.08
CA GLY A 405 -20.36 -20.42 8.49
C GLY A 405 -19.22 -19.82 9.34
N LYS A 406 -19.56 -19.02 10.37
CA LYS A 406 -18.56 -18.43 11.27
C LYS A 406 -17.64 -19.52 11.82
N ARG A 407 -16.35 -19.44 11.51
CA ARG A 407 -15.33 -20.36 12.03
C ARG A 407 -15.19 -20.14 13.54
N ASP A 408 -15.60 -21.13 14.34
CA ASP A 408 -15.57 -21.08 15.83
C ASP A 408 -14.68 -22.18 16.44
N ASP A 409 -13.56 -22.48 15.77
CA ASP A 409 -12.60 -23.44 16.30
C ASP A 409 -11.89 -22.89 17.56
N ALA A 410 -11.43 -23.79 18.44
CA ALA A 410 -10.78 -23.41 19.71
C ALA A 410 -9.56 -22.51 19.48
N TYR A 411 -8.81 -22.75 18.40
CA TYR A 411 -7.69 -21.92 17.97
C TYR A 411 -8.14 -20.48 17.66
N TYR A 412 -9.17 -20.29 16.85
CA TYR A 412 -9.66 -18.98 16.44
C TYR A 412 -10.19 -18.20 17.64
N ARG A 413 -10.86 -18.88 18.58
CA ARG A 413 -11.27 -18.27 19.86
C ARG A 413 -10.06 -17.81 20.69
N ALA A 414 -9.01 -18.63 20.79
CA ALA A 414 -7.77 -18.27 21.50
C ALA A 414 -7.04 -17.10 20.81
N TYR A 415 -6.92 -17.15 19.48
CA TYR A 415 -6.35 -16.09 18.65
C TYR A 415 -7.08 -14.75 18.84
N MET A 416 -8.41 -14.75 18.69
CA MET A 416 -9.24 -13.54 18.86
C MET A 416 -9.26 -13.02 20.30
N ARG A 417 -9.14 -13.91 21.29
CA ARG A 417 -8.95 -13.50 22.70
C ARG A 417 -7.63 -12.73 22.85
N ARG A 418 -6.55 -13.25 22.28
CA ARG A 418 -5.22 -12.65 22.42
C ARG A 418 -5.08 -11.32 21.68
N ILE A 419 -5.59 -11.21 20.46
CA ILE A 419 -5.64 -9.93 19.72
C ILE A 419 -6.39 -8.84 20.50
N ARG A 420 -7.54 -9.19 21.11
CA ARG A 420 -8.32 -8.23 21.91
C ARG A 420 -7.58 -7.77 23.16
N ASN A 421 -6.74 -8.63 23.73
CA ASN A 421 -5.94 -8.29 24.90
C ASN A 421 -4.72 -7.44 24.52
N GLU A 422 -4.03 -7.75 23.41
CA GLU A 422 -2.91 -6.95 22.89
C GLU A 422 -3.37 -5.57 22.38
N GLY A 423 -4.58 -5.43 21.83
CA GLY A 423 -5.12 -4.13 21.38
C GLY A 423 -5.64 -3.21 22.49
N ARG A 424 -5.58 -3.64 23.76
CA ARG A 424 -5.99 -2.85 24.93
C ARG A 424 -4.82 -2.36 25.79
N GLY A 425 -3.60 -2.82 25.51
CA GLY A 425 -2.35 -2.30 26.06
C GLY A 425 -1.68 -1.41 25.04
#